data_AF-A0A3D0LFT7-F1
#
_entry.id   AF-A0A3D0LFT7-F1
#
_cell.length_a   1.000
_cell.length_b   1.000
_cell.length_c   1.000
_cell.angle_alpha   90.00
_cell.angle_beta   90.00
_cell.angle_gamma   90.00
#
_symmetry.space_group_name_H-M   'P 1'
#
loop_
_entity.id
_entity.type
_entity.pdbx_description
1 polymer ?
#
loop_
_entity_poly.entity_id
_entity_poly.type
_entity_poly.pdbx_seq_one_letter_code
_entity_poly.pdbx_strand_id
1 'polypeptide(L)'
;MNKSKKWLVIGIISLVLFAATAVCSFFFILPMMQKNEYFDYIKKGDVALAGDAQDVMDKLSDSDKKSAVEMTEDLIVKETNNYLSGKKSYDQLKNLLVTVENIKECWGMTADCFTAANKVELEKIYDELIATTKGSVEYETKKQEFKEVLEITYRNTDPESGEETINYLSYFDENTQHSYVETILNSLEAKLKETYDGYVTGTVSAEQLSAEADIMIDAVYSDYYYSGFANDVKEELAVITAIEESITKINSDLDQKLYNEAINDCKSCTSEYGTSTYFAPYKTKIDELQNKALEDGRVYYKAKFDELVAAKDKDGAQALYDQIKDNFGTEFNIEEIIGGMKPEWADAYIKLIQNFDGLIKGCMDSETSMSQAIKINSSLYDKDKPTVYLIADLDGNKTPEIIIMGDMLSYIFSYSNGQVVYVATTGFLGATTTPGTYVTAYRDSGTDAAGNNYGIEDYAEFTYADGKVTVVSYAYGYADSTGKSEFEVNGQAADKDTFVSVGQGIIDKAANDFQVTGRLDEDYEAVISNYKE
;
A
#
# COMPACT_ATOMS: atom_id res chain seq x y z
N MET A 1 110.91 10.73 62.84
CA MET A 1 109.91 10.73 61.74
C MET A 1 108.52 10.92 62.33
N ASN A 2 107.83 11.97 61.89
CA ASN A 2 106.75 12.68 62.60
C ASN A 2 105.43 11.90 62.73
N LYS A 3 104.92 11.73 63.97
CA LYS A 3 103.57 11.22 64.26
C LYS A 3 102.48 12.01 63.52
N SER A 4 102.69 13.32 63.31
CA SER A 4 101.82 14.21 62.53
C SER A 4 101.59 13.75 61.07
N LYS A 5 102.59 13.19 60.40
CA LYS A 5 102.44 12.71 59.01
C LYS A 5 101.62 11.42 58.92
N LYS A 6 101.68 10.54 59.93
CA LYS A 6 100.87 9.29 59.97
C LYS A 6 99.39 9.57 60.19
N TRP A 7 99.04 10.49 61.09
CA TRP A 7 97.65 10.89 61.31
C TRP A 7 97.04 11.59 60.10
N LEU A 8 97.83 12.38 59.37
CA LEU A 8 97.39 13.04 58.14
C LEU A 8 97.15 12.03 57.00
N VAL A 9 98.00 11.01 56.86
CA VAL A 9 97.80 9.92 55.89
C VAL A 9 96.57 9.06 56.26
N ILE A 10 96.37 8.73 57.54
CA ILE A 10 95.18 8.01 58.00
C ILE A 10 93.91 8.84 57.73
N GLY A 11 93.93 10.14 58.02
CA GLY A 11 92.82 11.04 57.73
C GLY A 11 92.46 11.11 56.26
N ILE A 12 93.45 11.15 55.35
CA ILE A 12 93.23 11.13 53.90
C ILE A 12 92.65 9.80 53.44
N ILE A 13 93.19 8.65 53.90
CA ILE A 13 92.68 7.32 53.54
C ILE A 13 91.23 7.14 54.03
N SER A 14 90.93 7.55 55.27
CA SER A 14 89.56 7.54 55.79
C SER A 14 88.63 8.43 54.97
N LEU A 15 89.07 9.63 54.58
CA LEU A 15 88.25 10.56 53.77
C LEU A 15 88.01 10.03 52.35
N VAL A 16 88.99 9.35 51.74
CA VAL A 16 88.83 8.67 50.44
C VAL A 16 87.89 7.47 50.56
N LEU A 17 87.95 6.69 51.65
CA LEU A 17 87.02 5.58 51.91
C LEU A 17 85.59 6.08 52.20
N PHE A 18 85.44 7.16 52.96
CA PHE A 18 84.14 7.82 53.15
C PHE A 18 83.60 8.38 51.83
N ALA A 19 84.44 9.04 51.03
CA ALA A 19 84.06 9.52 49.71
C ALA A 19 83.70 8.36 48.76
N ALA A 20 84.44 7.25 48.76
CA ALA A 20 84.13 6.08 47.94
C ALA A 20 82.84 5.39 48.39
N THR A 21 82.57 5.32 49.70
CA THR A 21 81.33 4.73 50.24
C THR A 21 80.14 5.66 49.98
N ALA A 22 80.32 6.97 50.09
CA ALA A 22 79.34 7.96 49.70
C ALA A 22 79.06 7.87 48.19
N VAL A 23 80.09 7.84 47.33
CA VAL A 23 79.97 7.65 45.88
C VAL A 23 79.25 6.32 45.58
N CYS A 24 79.64 5.19 46.17
CA CYS A 24 78.91 3.94 45.95
C CYS A 24 77.45 4.00 46.43
N SER A 25 77.18 4.70 47.52
CA SER A 25 75.82 4.88 48.03
C SER A 25 74.98 5.79 47.12
N PHE A 26 75.56 6.90 46.64
CA PHE A 26 74.90 7.87 45.76
C PHE A 26 74.72 7.36 44.32
N PHE A 27 75.67 6.60 43.78
CA PHE A 27 75.63 6.14 42.39
C PHE A 27 75.05 4.73 42.20
N PHE A 28 74.97 3.89 43.24
CA PHE A 28 74.46 2.53 43.09
C PHE A 28 73.34 2.15 44.08
N ILE A 29 73.50 2.43 45.38
CA ILE A 29 72.53 1.97 46.39
C ILE A 29 71.25 2.82 46.39
N LEU A 30 71.39 4.15 46.43
CA LEU A 30 70.25 5.08 46.44
C LEU A 30 69.40 4.97 45.17
N PRO A 31 69.96 4.96 43.94
CA PRO A 31 69.17 4.77 42.73
C PRO A 31 68.46 3.40 42.69
N MET A 32 69.10 2.33 43.19
CA MET A 32 68.46 1.01 43.27
C MET A 32 67.30 0.97 44.27
N MET A 33 67.46 1.60 45.44
CA MET A 33 66.39 1.73 46.44
C MET A 33 65.22 2.57 45.89
N GLN A 34 65.52 3.68 45.24
CA GLN A 34 64.51 4.56 44.62
C GLN A 34 63.77 3.85 43.48
N LYS A 35 64.45 3.09 42.62
CA LYS A 35 63.78 2.26 41.60
C LYS A 35 62.83 1.24 42.23
N ASN A 36 63.26 0.53 43.28
CA ASN A 36 62.39 -0.43 43.96
C ASN A 36 61.16 0.25 44.58
N GLU A 37 61.34 1.42 45.19
CA GLU A 37 60.26 2.22 45.76
C GLU A 37 59.27 2.70 44.68
N TYR A 38 59.77 3.19 43.55
CA TYR A 38 58.97 3.50 42.36
C TYR A 38 58.13 2.31 41.89
N PHE A 39 58.74 1.11 41.76
CA PHE A 39 58.02 -0.09 41.35
C PHE A 39 57.01 -0.58 42.38
N ASP A 40 57.27 -0.39 43.67
CA ASP A 40 56.33 -0.74 44.72
C ASP A 40 55.09 0.17 44.70
N TYR A 41 55.23 1.44 44.31
CA TYR A 41 54.08 2.33 44.06
C TYR A 41 53.29 1.88 42.82
N ILE A 42 53.95 1.62 41.69
CA ILE A 42 53.26 1.19 40.46
C ILE A 42 52.54 -0.14 40.65
N LYS A 43 53.19 -1.16 41.26
CA LYS A 43 52.61 -2.50 41.42
C LYS A 43 51.35 -2.52 42.28
N LYS A 44 51.17 -1.54 43.17
CA LYS A 44 49.92 -1.40 43.94
C LYS A 44 48.74 -1.05 43.05
N GLY A 45 48.99 -0.42 41.90
CA GLY A 45 47.95 0.00 40.96
C GLY A 45 46.94 0.93 41.62
N ASP A 46 47.41 1.81 42.50
CA ASP A 46 46.60 2.82 43.17
C ASP A 46 46.94 4.17 42.54
N VAL A 47 45.97 4.76 41.84
CA VAL A 47 46.14 6.00 41.07
C VAL A 47 46.56 7.16 41.98
N ALA A 48 46.15 7.15 43.26
CA ALA A 48 46.58 8.15 44.22
C ALA A 48 48.10 8.14 44.47
N LEU A 49 48.76 6.99 44.23
CA LEU A 49 50.21 6.84 44.39
C LEU A 49 50.99 7.20 43.13
N ALA A 50 50.33 7.60 42.03
CA ALA A 50 51.03 8.02 40.82
C ALA A 50 51.89 9.27 41.06
N GLY A 51 51.42 10.21 41.89
CA GLY A 51 52.21 11.37 42.31
C GLY A 51 53.46 11.00 43.10
N ASP A 52 53.34 10.03 44.02
CA ASP A 52 54.50 9.50 44.77
C ASP A 52 55.48 8.78 43.82
N ALA A 53 54.98 8.03 42.85
CA ALA A 53 55.81 7.38 41.83
C ALA A 53 56.54 8.43 40.97
N GLN A 54 55.87 9.50 40.55
CA GLN A 54 56.47 10.62 39.81
C GLN A 54 57.56 11.31 40.64
N ASP A 55 57.29 11.58 41.92
CA ASP A 55 58.25 12.21 42.85
C ASP A 55 59.51 11.37 43.06
N VAL A 56 59.40 10.04 42.95
CA VAL A 56 60.56 9.14 42.98
C VAL A 56 61.27 9.14 41.62
N MET A 57 60.51 9.07 40.51
CA MET A 57 61.04 9.13 39.15
C MET A 57 61.89 10.40 38.96
N ASP A 58 61.42 11.57 39.39
CA ASP A 58 62.12 12.85 39.24
C ASP A 58 63.44 12.97 40.01
N LYS A 59 63.68 12.09 40.98
CA LYS A 59 64.95 12.02 41.74
C LYS A 59 65.99 11.11 41.08
N LEU A 60 65.59 10.32 40.08
CA LEU A 60 66.49 9.40 39.37
C LEU A 60 67.36 10.14 38.33
N SER A 61 68.54 9.58 38.04
CA SER A 61 69.37 10.02 36.91
C SER A 61 68.72 9.65 35.57
N ASP A 62 69.07 10.31 34.47
CA ASP A 62 68.49 9.99 33.14
C ASP A 62 68.65 8.52 32.74
N SER A 63 69.79 7.91 33.05
CA SER A 63 70.03 6.47 32.80
C SER A 63 69.13 5.59 33.66
N ASP A 64 68.83 6.02 34.88
CA ASP A 64 67.98 5.29 35.81
C ASP A 64 66.50 5.47 35.50
N LYS A 65 66.08 6.66 35.06
CA LYS A 65 64.75 6.94 34.50
C LYS A 65 64.47 6.02 33.32
N LYS A 66 65.39 5.96 32.34
CA LYS A 66 65.25 5.06 31.18
C LYS A 66 65.06 3.60 31.60
N SER A 67 65.90 3.11 32.52
CA SER A 67 65.80 1.74 33.04
C SER A 67 64.49 1.49 33.81
N ALA A 68 63.96 2.51 34.51
CA ALA A 68 62.67 2.41 35.19
C ALA A 68 61.49 2.39 34.19
N VAL A 69 61.56 3.15 33.10
CA VAL A 69 60.57 3.11 32.02
C VAL A 69 60.56 1.74 31.33
N GLU A 70 61.72 1.20 30.95
CA GLU A 70 61.84 -0.13 30.33
C GLU A 70 61.26 -1.24 31.22
N MET A 71 61.56 -1.21 32.52
CA MET A 71 60.99 -2.17 33.48
C MET A 71 59.48 -1.95 33.73
N THR A 72 58.98 -0.72 33.56
CA THR A 72 57.53 -0.42 33.65
C THR A 72 56.80 -0.98 32.43
N GLU A 73 57.39 -0.85 31.24
CA GLU A 73 56.91 -1.45 30.00
C GLU A 73 56.80 -2.98 30.12
N ASP A 74 57.87 -3.64 30.59
CA ASP A 74 57.86 -5.09 30.86
C ASP A 74 56.76 -5.49 31.87
N LEU A 75 56.52 -4.66 32.90
CA LEU A 75 55.50 -4.91 33.91
C LEU A 75 54.09 -4.83 33.30
N ILE A 76 53.76 -3.76 32.58
CA ILE A 76 52.42 -3.58 32.02
C ILE A 76 52.11 -4.65 30.97
N VAL A 77 53.09 -5.06 30.16
CA VAL A 77 52.95 -6.17 29.19
C VAL A 77 52.70 -7.49 29.92
N LYS A 78 53.47 -7.78 30.98
CA LYS A 78 53.30 -8.99 31.78
C LYS A 78 51.91 -9.03 32.44
N GLU A 79 51.48 -7.92 33.05
CA GLU A 79 50.21 -7.85 33.75
C GLU A 79 49.01 -7.89 32.79
N THR A 80 49.15 -7.33 31.59
CA THR A 80 48.17 -7.49 30.49
C THR A 80 48.05 -8.96 30.08
N ASN A 81 49.17 -9.67 29.90
CA ASN A 81 49.16 -11.11 29.61
C ASN A 81 48.57 -11.94 30.77
N ASN A 82 48.74 -11.52 32.02
CA ASN A 82 48.09 -12.16 33.17
C ASN A 82 46.57 -12.02 33.10
N TYR A 83 46.06 -10.85 32.73
CA TYR A 83 44.62 -10.65 32.49
C TYR A 83 44.13 -11.49 31.30
N LEU A 84 44.80 -11.43 30.15
CA LEU A 84 44.42 -12.21 28.95
C LEU A 84 44.45 -13.72 29.19
N SER A 85 45.23 -14.21 30.16
CA SER A 85 45.26 -15.61 30.58
C SER A 85 44.35 -15.95 31.77
N GLY A 86 43.49 -15.01 32.20
CA GLY A 86 42.49 -15.20 33.26
C GLY A 86 43.07 -15.23 34.69
N LYS A 87 44.31 -14.80 34.89
CA LYS A 87 44.99 -14.79 36.20
C LYS A 87 44.80 -13.50 36.98
N LYS A 88 44.21 -12.48 36.36
CA LYS A 88 44.01 -11.13 36.91
C LYS A 88 42.67 -10.58 36.43
N SER A 89 41.98 -9.80 37.25
CA SER A 89 40.74 -9.12 36.85
C SER A 89 41.02 -7.89 35.99
N TYR A 90 40.04 -7.48 35.19
CA TYR A 90 40.14 -6.29 34.36
C TYR A 90 40.38 -5.02 35.20
N ASP A 91 39.63 -4.82 36.30
CA ASP A 91 39.80 -3.63 37.16
C ASP A 91 41.21 -3.52 37.75
N GLN A 92 41.81 -4.64 38.16
CA GLN A 92 43.18 -4.65 38.67
C GLN A 92 44.22 -4.33 37.58
N LEU A 93 43.95 -4.68 36.33
CA LEU A 93 44.80 -4.27 35.20
C LEU A 93 44.56 -2.80 34.87
N LYS A 94 43.30 -2.37 34.71
CA LYS A 94 42.91 -0.99 34.41
C LYS A 94 43.54 -0.02 35.40
N ASN A 95 43.44 -0.27 36.70
CA ASN A 95 44.01 0.62 37.70
C ASN A 95 45.55 0.69 37.61
N LEU A 96 46.23 -0.41 37.32
CA LEU A 96 47.68 -0.42 37.08
C LEU A 96 48.04 0.44 35.86
N LEU A 97 47.36 0.24 34.74
CA LEU A 97 47.62 0.98 33.50
C LEU A 97 47.31 2.48 33.67
N VAL A 98 46.18 2.82 34.28
CA VAL A 98 45.84 4.21 34.63
C VAL A 98 46.90 4.83 35.55
N THR A 99 47.39 4.11 36.55
CA THR A 99 48.47 4.59 37.44
C THR A 99 49.73 4.92 36.65
N VAL A 100 50.10 4.06 35.69
CA VAL A 100 51.26 4.28 34.81
C VAL A 100 51.05 5.49 33.89
N GLU A 101 49.85 5.67 33.36
CA GLU A 101 49.50 6.80 32.50
C GLU A 101 49.52 8.15 33.23
N ASN A 102 49.50 8.17 34.57
CA ASN A 102 49.66 9.37 35.38
C ASN A 102 51.14 9.74 35.66
N ILE A 103 52.08 8.96 35.15
CA ILE A 103 53.52 9.22 35.29
C ILE A 103 54.04 9.80 33.97
N LYS A 104 54.62 10.99 34.03
CA LYS A 104 54.99 11.81 32.87
C LYS A 104 55.93 11.10 31.91
N GLU A 105 56.92 10.38 32.43
CA GLU A 105 57.87 9.59 31.64
C GLU A 105 57.24 8.38 30.94
N CYS A 106 55.98 8.05 31.26
CA CYS A 106 55.25 6.87 30.81
C CYS A 106 54.03 7.19 29.93
N TRP A 107 53.74 8.46 29.64
CA TRP A 107 52.59 8.85 28.82
C TRP A 107 52.54 8.15 27.46
N GLY A 108 51.37 7.62 27.13
CA GLY A 108 51.06 6.89 25.89
C GLY A 108 51.58 5.45 25.87
N MET A 109 52.41 5.02 26.82
CA MET A 109 53.01 3.68 26.78
C MET A 109 52.01 2.56 27.05
N THR A 110 50.84 2.90 27.60
CA THR A 110 49.80 1.95 27.97
C THR A 110 48.83 1.62 26.83
N ALA A 111 48.91 2.34 25.70
CA ALA A 111 47.96 2.25 24.60
C ALA A 111 47.81 0.83 24.02
N ASP A 112 48.92 0.13 23.73
CA ASP A 112 48.88 -1.24 23.22
C ASP A 112 48.29 -2.23 24.23
N CYS A 113 48.60 -2.02 25.52
CA CYS A 113 48.08 -2.84 26.61
C CYS A 113 46.56 -2.65 26.79
N PHE A 114 46.10 -1.39 26.75
CA PHE A 114 44.66 -1.09 26.76
C PHE A 114 43.95 -1.62 25.52
N THR A 115 44.54 -1.47 24.31
CA THR A 115 43.97 -2.03 23.08
C THR A 115 43.78 -3.54 23.22
N ALA A 116 44.82 -4.27 23.63
CA ALA A 116 44.76 -5.73 23.75
C ALA A 116 43.77 -6.19 24.84
N ALA A 117 43.76 -5.52 26.01
CA ALA A 117 42.88 -5.89 27.11
C ALA A 117 41.42 -5.52 26.85
N ASN A 118 41.16 -4.28 26.42
CA ASN A 118 39.80 -3.79 26.21
C ASN A 118 39.13 -4.46 25.03
N LYS A 119 39.89 -4.87 24.00
CA LYS A 119 39.34 -5.74 22.94
C LYS A 119 38.66 -6.98 23.53
N VAL A 120 39.32 -7.70 24.44
CA VAL A 120 38.79 -8.93 25.06
C VAL A 120 37.66 -8.60 26.04
N GLU A 121 37.80 -7.56 26.86
CA GLU A 121 36.75 -7.21 27.83
C GLU A 121 35.47 -6.73 27.13
N LEU A 122 35.59 -5.91 26.07
CA LEU A 122 34.45 -5.42 25.30
C LEU A 122 33.78 -6.55 24.52
N GLU A 123 34.52 -7.50 23.96
CA GLU A 123 33.93 -8.70 23.34
C GLU A 123 33.11 -9.53 24.34
N LYS A 124 33.60 -9.64 25.58
CA LYS A 124 32.88 -10.32 26.67
C LYS A 124 31.62 -9.55 27.08
N ILE A 125 31.71 -8.24 27.30
CA ILE A 125 30.55 -7.40 27.64
C ILE A 125 29.53 -7.41 26.50
N TYR A 126 29.98 -7.43 25.24
CA TYR A 126 29.12 -7.56 24.08
C TYR A 126 28.33 -8.88 24.10
N ASP A 127 28.98 -10.01 24.38
CA ASP A 127 28.29 -11.30 24.54
C ASP A 127 27.27 -11.28 25.70
N GLU A 128 27.61 -10.60 26.81
CA GLU A 128 26.69 -10.41 27.94
C GLU A 128 25.50 -9.53 27.56
N LEU A 129 25.69 -8.48 26.75
CA LEU A 129 24.62 -7.63 26.23
C LEU A 129 23.67 -8.42 25.33
N ILE A 130 24.20 -9.32 24.49
CA ILE A 130 23.38 -10.21 23.64
C ILE A 130 22.52 -11.16 24.49
N ALA A 131 23.10 -11.70 25.57
CA ALA A 131 22.39 -12.60 26.48
C ALA A 131 21.36 -11.88 27.38
N THR A 132 21.40 -10.55 27.44
CA THR A 132 20.56 -9.74 28.34
C THR A 132 19.37 -9.14 27.60
N THR A 133 18.19 -9.16 28.21
CA THR A 133 16.99 -8.57 27.63
C THR A 133 17.15 -7.05 27.43
N LYS A 134 17.07 -6.59 26.18
CA LYS A 134 17.11 -5.16 25.81
C LYS A 134 16.08 -4.34 26.60
N GLY A 135 16.50 -3.19 27.12
CA GLY A 135 15.65 -2.28 27.91
C GLY A 135 15.48 -2.67 29.39
N SER A 136 16.13 -3.75 29.84
CA SER A 136 16.22 -4.06 31.27
C SER A 136 17.25 -3.15 31.98
N VAL A 137 17.15 -3.03 33.30
CA VAL A 137 18.14 -2.32 34.13
C VAL A 137 19.53 -2.93 33.98
N GLU A 138 19.61 -4.26 33.84
CA GLU A 138 20.86 -5.00 33.63
C GLU A 138 21.48 -4.64 32.28
N TYR A 139 20.67 -4.55 31.22
CA TYR A 139 21.14 -4.14 29.89
C TYR A 139 21.74 -2.74 29.90
N GLU A 140 21.04 -1.75 30.50
CA GLU A 140 21.56 -0.39 30.59
C GLU A 140 22.84 -0.29 31.44
N THR A 141 22.94 -1.11 32.50
CA THR A 141 24.15 -1.21 33.31
C THR A 141 25.33 -1.75 32.50
N LYS A 142 25.10 -2.83 31.73
CA LYS A 142 26.12 -3.43 30.86
C LYS A 142 26.53 -2.52 29.70
N LYS A 143 25.58 -1.77 29.15
CA LYS A 143 25.85 -0.76 28.12
C LYS A 143 26.72 0.37 28.67
N GLN A 144 26.47 0.79 29.90
CA GLN A 144 27.30 1.78 30.58
C GLN A 144 28.71 1.23 30.88
N GLU A 145 28.80 -0.03 31.34
CA GLU A 145 30.08 -0.72 31.54
C GLU A 145 30.89 -0.79 30.23
N PHE A 146 30.22 -1.12 29.12
CA PHE A 146 30.82 -1.13 27.79
C PHE A 146 31.43 0.22 27.42
N LYS A 147 30.66 1.31 27.59
CA LYS A 147 31.15 2.68 27.33
C LYS A 147 32.33 3.04 28.21
N GLU A 148 32.28 2.71 29.50
CA GLU A 148 33.37 2.98 30.43
C GLU A 148 34.65 2.24 30.08
N VAL A 149 34.56 1.00 29.60
CA VAL A 149 35.72 0.24 29.11
C VAL A 149 36.24 0.84 27.80
N LEU A 150 35.37 1.19 26.86
CA LEU A 150 35.76 1.77 25.57
C LEU A 150 36.45 3.13 25.73
N GLU A 151 35.95 3.99 26.62
CA GLU A 151 36.51 5.33 26.88
C GLU A 151 37.66 5.31 27.90
N ILE A 152 38.02 4.15 28.43
CA ILE A 152 39.03 4.00 29.50
C ILE A 152 38.67 4.92 30.69
N THR A 153 37.43 4.81 31.15
CA THR A 153 36.88 5.65 32.21
C THR A 153 37.40 5.23 33.57
N TYR A 154 37.88 6.21 34.32
CA TYR A 154 38.23 6.08 35.73
C TYR A 154 37.41 7.06 36.57
N ARG A 155 36.83 6.55 37.67
CA ARG A 155 36.08 7.35 38.63
C ARG A 155 36.96 7.64 39.83
N ASN A 156 37.34 8.90 40.02
CA ASN A 156 38.02 9.35 41.23
C ASN A 156 36.98 9.84 42.22
N THR A 157 36.99 9.29 43.44
CA THR A 157 36.09 9.75 44.50
C THR A 157 36.90 10.57 45.49
N ASP A 158 36.85 11.90 45.34
CA ASP A 158 37.44 12.82 46.30
C ASP A 158 36.40 13.14 47.40
N PRO A 159 36.73 12.93 48.69
CA PRO A 159 35.85 13.28 49.81
C PRO A 159 35.42 14.76 49.87
N GLU A 160 36.17 15.68 49.26
CA GLU A 160 35.94 17.13 49.30
C GLU A 160 35.34 17.71 48.01
N SER A 161 35.66 17.16 46.83
CA SER A 161 35.21 17.69 45.52
C SER A 161 34.14 16.84 44.80
N GLY A 162 33.78 15.67 45.32
CA GLY A 162 32.79 14.77 44.72
C GLY A 162 33.41 13.76 43.74
N GLU A 163 32.56 13.01 43.03
CA GLU A 163 33.00 12.04 42.01
C GLU A 163 33.40 12.77 40.72
N GLU A 164 34.66 12.60 40.30
CA GLU A 164 35.16 13.04 39.00
C GLU A 164 35.34 11.83 38.08
N THR A 165 34.83 11.93 36.86
CA THR A 165 34.95 10.90 35.83
C THR A 165 35.98 11.37 34.79
N ILE A 166 37.07 10.62 34.64
CA ILE A 166 38.18 10.91 33.73
C ILE A 166 38.17 9.91 32.57
N ASN A 167 38.17 10.41 31.34
CA ASN A 167 38.33 9.62 30.11
C ASN A 167 39.82 9.58 29.73
N TYR A 168 40.50 8.45 30.00
CA TYR A 168 41.93 8.30 29.71
C TYR A 168 42.22 8.05 28.24
N LEU A 169 41.25 7.61 27.43
CA LEU A 169 41.44 7.51 25.98
C LEU A 169 41.81 8.88 25.38
N SER A 170 41.18 9.96 25.88
CA SER A 170 41.44 11.33 25.43
C SER A 170 42.87 11.84 25.69
N TYR A 171 43.66 11.13 26.50
CA TYR A 171 45.04 11.51 26.83
C TYR A 171 46.05 10.96 25.83
N PHE A 172 45.66 9.96 25.03
CA PHE A 172 46.48 9.49 23.91
C PHE A 172 46.47 10.52 22.77
N ASP A 173 47.46 10.49 21.89
CA ASP A 173 47.42 11.32 20.69
C ASP A 173 46.32 10.83 19.73
N GLU A 174 45.87 11.71 18.84
CA GLU A 174 44.72 11.48 17.95
C GLU A 174 44.88 10.20 17.09
N ASN A 175 46.09 9.89 16.62
CA ASN A 175 46.30 8.69 15.80
C ASN A 175 46.17 7.42 16.64
N THR A 176 46.70 7.44 17.87
CA THR A 176 46.59 6.34 18.82
C THR A 176 45.14 6.12 19.25
N GLN A 177 44.38 7.20 19.51
CA GLN A 177 42.94 7.12 19.78
C GLN A 177 42.18 6.47 18.60
N HIS A 178 42.43 6.94 17.39
CA HIS A 178 41.77 6.41 16.19
C HIS A 178 42.11 4.92 15.98
N SER A 179 43.38 4.55 16.09
CA SER A 179 43.82 3.16 15.94
C SER A 179 43.25 2.22 17.01
N TYR A 180 43.15 2.69 18.25
CA TYR A 180 42.51 1.98 19.35
C TYR A 180 41.03 1.69 19.04
N VAL A 181 40.26 2.72 18.68
CA VAL A 181 38.83 2.60 18.38
C VAL A 181 38.60 1.71 17.15
N GLU A 182 39.35 1.92 16.07
CA GLU A 182 39.26 1.13 14.85
C GLU A 182 39.57 -0.36 15.10
N THR A 183 40.57 -0.65 15.92
CA THR A 183 40.93 -2.05 16.26
C THR A 183 39.82 -2.77 17.01
N ILE A 184 39.19 -2.09 17.97
CA ILE A 184 38.05 -2.63 18.72
C ILE A 184 36.84 -2.80 17.80
N LEU A 185 36.53 -1.77 17.01
CA LEU A 185 35.42 -1.76 16.06
C LEU A 185 35.50 -2.95 15.10
N ASN A 186 36.65 -3.12 14.45
CA ASN A 186 36.90 -4.21 13.51
C ASN A 186 36.72 -5.59 14.15
N SER A 187 37.02 -5.73 15.43
CA SER A 187 36.83 -7.01 16.13
C SER A 187 35.35 -7.32 16.37
N LEU A 188 34.59 -6.32 16.83
CA LEU A 188 33.16 -6.49 17.08
C LEU A 188 32.37 -6.65 15.78
N GLU A 189 32.75 -5.92 14.71
CA GLU A 189 32.18 -6.12 13.38
C GLU A 189 32.47 -7.51 12.82
N ALA A 190 33.66 -8.08 13.09
CA ALA A 190 33.95 -9.46 12.71
C ALA A 190 33.00 -10.45 13.40
N LYS A 191 32.67 -10.24 14.68
CA LYS A 191 31.67 -11.07 15.38
C LYS A 191 30.27 -10.92 14.77
N LEU A 192 29.82 -9.69 14.51
CA LEU A 192 28.53 -9.46 13.83
C LEU A 192 28.50 -10.11 12.44
N LYS A 193 29.62 -10.10 11.72
CA LYS A 193 29.75 -10.75 10.41
C LYS A 193 29.66 -12.26 10.50
N GLU A 194 30.24 -12.89 11.52
CA GLU A 194 30.06 -14.32 11.78
C GLU A 194 28.58 -14.66 12.03
N THR A 195 27.87 -13.83 12.80
CA THR A 195 26.42 -13.95 13.01
C THR A 195 25.63 -13.78 11.71
N TYR A 196 26.01 -12.81 10.87
CA TYR A 196 25.40 -12.59 9.56
C TYR A 196 25.61 -13.78 8.62
N ASP A 197 26.82 -14.34 8.53
CA ASP A 197 27.09 -15.55 7.75
C ASP A 197 26.26 -16.75 8.28
N GLY A 198 26.06 -16.81 9.60
CA GLY A 198 25.13 -17.74 10.25
C GLY A 198 23.67 -17.55 9.82
N TYR A 199 23.22 -16.31 9.67
CA TYR A 199 21.88 -15.96 9.17
C TYR A 199 21.71 -16.36 7.71
N VAL A 200 22.68 -16.02 6.84
CA VAL A 200 22.68 -16.38 5.41
C VAL A 200 22.60 -17.89 5.21
N THR A 201 23.20 -18.68 6.11
CA THR A 201 23.16 -20.15 6.08
C THR A 201 21.95 -20.76 6.82
N GLY A 202 21.09 -19.94 7.43
CA GLY A 202 19.89 -20.36 8.14
C GLY A 202 20.14 -20.97 9.54
N THR A 203 21.34 -20.78 10.10
CA THR A 203 21.70 -21.28 11.45
C THR A 203 21.41 -20.26 12.55
N VAL A 204 21.30 -18.98 12.20
CA VAL A 204 20.94 -17.87 13.09
C VAL A 204 19.62 -17.24 12.61
N SER A 205 18.78 -16.79 13.55
CA SER A 205 17.51 -16.12 13.22
C SER A 205 17.71 -14.63 12.88
N ALA A 206 16.82 -14.08 12.07
CA ALA A 206 16.77 -12.64 11.79
C ALA A 206 16.63 -11.80 13.07
N GLU A 207 15.84 -12.27 14.05
CA GLU A 207 15.67 -11.61 15.35
C GLU A 207 17.00 -11.50 16.11
N GLN A 208 17.78 -12.59 16.16
CA GLN A 208 19.08 -12.59 16.81
C GLN A 208 20.05 -11.63 16.10
N LEU A 209 20.19 -11.74 14.78
CA LEU A 209 21.06 -10.86 14.00
C LEU A 209 20.67 -9.38 14.17
N SER A 210 19.37 -9.07 14.17
CA SER A 210 18.82 -7.73 14.37
C SER A 210 19.15 -7.17 15.76
N ALA A 211 19.07 -8.01 16.80
CA ALA A 211 19.42 -7.61 18.17
C ALA A 211 20.92 -7.33 18.33
N GLU A 212 21.77 -8.13 17.70
CA GLU A 212 23.23 -7.92 17.69
C GLU A 212 23.61 -6.63 16.94
N ALA A 213 23.01 -6.39 15.77
CA ALA A 213 23.21 -5.15 15.02
C ALA A 213 22.75 -3.91 15.81
N ASP A 214 21.62 -4.00 16.52
CA ASP A 214 21.15 -2.95 17.42
C ASP A 214 22.16 -2.63 18.52
N ILE A 215 22.77 -3.64 19.15
CA ILE A 215 23.79 -3.43 20.19
C ILE A 215 25.00 -2.70 19.61
N MET A 216 25.46 -3.08 18.42
CA MET A 216 26.56 -2.38 17.73
C MET A 216 26.23 -0.90 17.48
N ILE A 217 25.02 -0.61 17.00
CA ILE A 217 24.57 0.77 16.75
C ILE A 217 24.49 1.55 18.07
N ASP A 218 23.85 0.95 19.08
CA ASP A 218 23.51 1.61 20.33
C ASP A 218 24.75 1.84 21.23
N ALA A 219 25.68 0.89 21.28
CA ALA A 219 26.82 0.88 22.20
C ALA A 219 28.14 1.34 21.54
N VAL A 220 28.29 1.21 20.22
CA VAL A 220 29.57 1.47 19.54
C VAL A 220 29.48 2.64 18.56
N TYR A 221 28.54 2.60 17.61
CA TYR A 221 28.47 3.63 16.56
C TYR A 221 27.91 4.97 17.06
N SER A 222 27.07 4.96 18.10
CA SER A 222 26.39 6.16 18.62
C SER A 222 27.35 7.25 19.11
N ASP A 223 28.51 6.88 19.64
CA ASP A 223 29.47 7.83 20.23
C ASP A 223 30.57 8.29 19.23
N TYR A 224 30.77 7.56 18.11
CA TYR A 224 31.86 7.81 17.16
C TYR A 224 31.41 8.11 15.72
N TYR A 225 30.11 8.32 15.47
CA TYR A 225 29.52 8.72 14.17
C TYR A 225 29.89 7.82 12.98
N TYR A 226 29.97 6.51 13.18
CA TYR A 226 30.25 5.56 12.08
C TYR A 226 28.94 5.04 11.44
N SER A 227 28.79 5.28 10.13
CA SER A 227 28.00 4.35 9.29
C SER A 227 28.84 3.09 9.11
N GLY A 228 28.26 1.91 9.34
CA GLY A 228 29.00 0.66 9.32
C GLY A 228 28.08 -0.54 9.14
N PHE A 229 28.68 -1.72 9.10
CA PHE A 229 28.03 -2.97 8.70
C PHE A 229 26.73 -3.27 9.47
N ALA A 230 26.63 -2.89 10.75
CA ALA A 230 25.39 -3.10 11.50
C ALA A 230 24.19 -2.31 10.94
N ASN A 231 24.40 -1.10 10.41
CA ASN A 231 23.32 -0.33 9.77
C ASN A 231 22.88 -1.01 8.45
N ASP A 232 23.83 -1.49 7.65
CA ASP A 232 23.53 -2.20 6.40
C ASP A 232 22.69 -3.47 6.68
N VAL A 233 23.03 -4.22 7.74
CA VAL A 233 22.25 -5.38 8.19
C VAL A 233 20.82 -4.99 8.60
N LYS A 234 20.64 -3.86 9.31
CA LYS A 234 19.30 -3.39 9.69
C LYS A 234 18.46 -2.99 8.49
N GLU A 235 19.06 -2.33 7.51
CA GLU A 235 18.39 -1.98 6.26
C GLU A 235 17.96 -3.23 5.49
N GLU A 236 18.87 -4.20 5.34
CA GLU A 236 18.60 -5.48 4.70
C GLU A 236 17.41 -6.21 5.35
N LEU A 237 17.46 -6.41 6.67
CA LEU A 237 16.42 -7.12 7.40
C LEU A 237 15.06 -6.39 7.32
N ALA A 238 15.06 -5.04 7.33
CA ALA A 238 13.83 -4.27 7.17
C ALA A 238 13.20 -4.48 5.79
N VAL A 239 14.00 -4.44 4.73
CA VAL A 239 13.53 -4.68 3.35
C VAL A 239 13.01 -6.11 3.19
N ILE A 240 13.76 -7.11 3.68
CA ILE A 240 13.36 -8.51 3.63
C ILE A 240 12.02 -8.72 4.35
N THR A 241 11.89 -8.18 5.57
CA THR A 241 10.65 -8.28 6.37
C THR A 241 9.46 -7.69 5.62
N ALA A 242 9.61 -6.50 5.02
CA ALA A 242 8.54 -5.85 4.27
C ALA A 242 8.11 -6.65 3.01
N ILE A 243 9.07 -7.29 2.34
CA ILE A 243 8.77 -8.19 1.21
C ILE A 243 7.99 -9.42 1.69
N GLU A 244 8.40 -10.04 2.81
CA GLU A 244 7.74 -11.22 3.37
C GLU A 244 6.33 -10.92 3.89
N GLU A 245 6.11 -9.75 4.49
CA GLU A 245 4.79 -9.24 4.86
C GLU A 245 3.91 -9.04 3.61
N SER A 246 4.48 -8.47 2.54
CA SER A 246 3.78 -8.30 1.26
C SER A 246 3.37 -9.66 0.67
N ILE A 247 4.25 -10.65 0.67
CA ILE A 247 3.95 -12.03 0.24
C ILE A 247 2.83 -12.63 1.09
N THR A 248 2.86 -12.41 2.40
CA THR A 248 1.82 -12.90 3.31
C THR A 248 0.46 -12.29 3.00
N LYS A 249 0.40 -10.97 2.78
CA LYS A 249 -0.81 -10.25 2.35
C LYS A 249 -1.34 -10.77 1.01
N ILE A 250 -0.47 -10.91 0.00
CA ILE A 250 -0.83 -11.41 -1.33
C ILE A 250 -1.45 -12.81 -1.24
N ASN A 251 -0.87 -13.73 -0.45
CA ASN A 251 -1.45 -15.06 -0.27
C ASN A 251 -2.82 -15.01 0.43
N SER A 252 -2.99 -14.14 1.44
CA SER A 252 -4.28 -13.91 2.07
C SER A 252 -5.34 -13.39 1.09
N ASP A 253 -4.96 -12.45 0.21
CA ASP A 253 -5.85 -11.89 -0.79
C ASP A 253 -6.25 -12.96 -1.83
N LEU A 254 -5.31 -13.82 -2.24
CA LEU A 254 -5.60 -15.00 -3.08
C LEU A 254 -6.58 -15.97 -2.42
N ASP A 255 -6.41 -16.30 -1.13
CA ASP A 255 -7.29 -17.19 -0.39
C ASP A 255 -8.71 -16.62 -0.26
N GLN A 256 -8.82 -15.30 -0.15
CA GLN A 256 -10.09 -14.57 -0.07
C GLN A 256 -10.71 -14.28 -1.45
N LYS A 257 -10.05 -14.70 -2.55
CA LYS A 257 -10.47 -14.45 -3.94
C LYS A 257 -10.49 -12.96 -4.32
N LEU A 258 -9.67 -12.16 -3.64
CA LEU A 258 -9.41 -10.75 -3.93
C LEU A 258 -8.29 -10.63 -4.96
N TYR A 259 -8.53 -11.18 -6.16
CA TYR A 259 -7.49 -11.35 -7.18
C TYR A 259 -6.97 -10.03 -7.74
N ASN A 260 -7.83 -9.02 -7.88
CA ASN A 260 -7.45 -7.70 -8.35
C ASN A 260 -6.51 -7.01 -7.35
N GLU A 261 -6.81 -7.11 -6.06
CA GLU A 261 -6.03 -6.59 -4.95
C GLU A 261 -4.67 -7.31 -4.87
N ALA A 262 -4.65 -8.64 -4.96
CA ALA A 262 -3.41 -9.42 -4.98
C ALA A 262 -2.45 -9.02 -6.13
N ILE A 263 -2.98 -8.74 -7.33
CA ILE A 263 -2.17 -8.25 -8.46
C ILE A 263 -1.60 -6.86 -8.16
N ASN A 264 -2.41 -5.96 -7.60
CA ASN A 264 -1.96 -4.61 -7.25
C ASN A 264 -0.88 -4.62 -6.17
N ASP A 265 -0.98 -5.52 -5.20
CA ASP A 265 0.06 -5.72 -4.18
C ASP A 265 1.37 -6.27 -4.80
N CYS A 266 1.29 -7.25 -5.71
CA CYS A 266 2.48 -7.74 -6.43
C CYS A 266 3.18 -6.60 -7.18
N LYS A 267 2.41 -5.76 -7.89
CA LYS A 267 2.92 -4.59 -8.61
C LYS A 267 3.54 -3.57 -7.65
N SER A 268 2.90 -3.31 -6.51
CA SER A 268 3.39 -2.36 -5.50
C SER A 268 4.70 -2.83 -4.89
N CYS A 269 4.77 -4.10 -4.46
CA CYS A 269 5.98 -4.72 -3.93
C CYS A 269 7.14 -4.68 -4.95
N THR A 270 6.85 -4.98 -6.23
CA THR A 270 7.86 -4.89 -7.30
C THR A 270 8.29 -3.44 -7.56
N SER A 271 7.38 -2.48 -7.49
CA SER A 271 7.72 -1.07 -7.71
C SER A 271 8.54 -0.48 -6.56
N GLU A 272 8.26 -0.89 -5.33
CA GLU A 272 8.92 -0.37 -4.13
C GLU A 272 10.29 -1.01 -3.91
N TYR A 273 10.39 -2.34 -4.09
CA TYR A 273 11.61 -3.09 -3.76
C TYR A 273 12.35 -3.64 -4.99
N GLY A 274 11.80 -3.54 -6.20
CA GLY A 274 12.36 -4.20 -7.39
C GLY A 274 13.77 -3.76 -7.79
N THR A 275 14.24 -2.60 -7.31
CA THR A 275 15.62 -2.13 -7.50
C THR A 275 16.56 -2.54 -6.38
N SER A 276 16.04 -3.04 -5.26
CA SER A 276 16.85 -3.52 -4.14
C SER A 276 17.57 -4.81 -4.50
N THR A 277 18.83 -4.93 -4.09
CA THR A 277 19.61 -6.18 -4.25
C THR A 277 18.99 -7.34 -3.46
N TYR A 278 18.24 -7.03 -2.39
CA TYR A 278 17.57 -8.01 -1.53
C TYR A 278 16.27 -8.56 -2.12
N PHE A 279 15.71 -7.92 -3.16
CA PHE A 279 14.49 -8.40 -3.82
C PHE A 279 14.75 -9.54 -4.81
N ALA A 280 15.97 -9.65 -5.34
CA ALA A 280 16.32 -10.63 -6.37
C ALA A 280 15.92 -12.09 -6.04
N PRO A 281 16.11 -12.60 -4.80
CA PRO A 281 15.66 -13.94 -4.41
C PRO A 281 14.13 -14.13 -4.42
N TYR A 282 13.37 -13.07 -4.19
CA TYR A 282 11.91 -13.09 -4.06
C TYR A 282 11.17 -12.86 -5.39
N LYS A 283 11.87 -12.30 -6.39
CA LYS A 283 11.27 -11.93 -7.68
C LYS A 283 10.44 -13.06 -8.30
N THR A 284 11.02 -14.26 -8.44
CA THR A 284 10.33 -15.41 -9.05
C THR A 284 9.04 -15.73 -8.30
N LYS A 285 9.07 -15.68 -6.97
CA LYS A 285 7.90 -15.97 -6.14
C LYS A 285 6.79 -14.93 -6.33
N ILE A 286 7.14 -13.64 -6.39
CA ILE A 286 6.18 -12.56 -6.64
C ILE A 286 5.57 -12.68 -8.05
N ASP A 287 6.39 -12.96 -9.07
CA ASP A 287 5.92 -13.18 -10.44
C ASP A 287 4.93 -14.38 -10.50
N GLU A 288 5.24 -15.49 -9.82
CA GLU A 288 4.36 -16.66 -9.73
C GLU A 288 3.02 -16.33 -9.05
N LEU A 289 3.04 -15.56 -7.96
CA LEU A 289 1.82 -15.14 -7.26
C LEU A 289 0.96 -14.22 -8.15
N GLN A 290 1.59 -13.30 -8.87
CA GLN A 290 0.89 -12.41 -9.81
C GLN A 290 0.24 -13.21 -10.94
N ASN A 291 0.96 -14.16 -11.54
CA ASN A 291 0.42 -15.01 -12.60
C ASN A 291 -0.73 -15.87 -12.09
N LYS A 292 -0.60 -16.45 -10.88
CA LYS A 292 -1.68 -17.20 -10.25
C LYS A 292 -2.92 -16.33 -10.03
N ALA A 293 -2.77 -15.11 -9.53
CA ALA A 293 -3.88 -14.17 -9.34
C ALA A 293 -4.57 -13.82 -10.67
N LEU A 294 -3.80 -13.63 -11.75
CA LEU A 294 -4.33 -13.40 -13.09
C LEU A 294 -5.13 -14.60 -13.62
N GLU A 295 -4.59 -15.81 -13.51
CA GLU A 295 -5.25 -17.02 -14.01
C GLU A 295 -6.54 -17.33 -13.23
N ASP A 296 -6.45 -17.38 -11.90
CA ASP A 296 -7.60 -17.68 -11.04
C ASP A 296 -8.66 -16.55 -11.12
N GLY A 297 -8.21 -15.29 -11.20
CA GLY A 297 -9.07 -14.12 -11.33
C GLY A 297 -9.88 -14.11 -12.62
N ARG A 298 -9.30 -14.51 -13.76
CA ARG A 298 -10.04 -14.62 -15.04
C ARG A 298 -11.23 -15.56 -14.91
N VAL A 299 -11.01 -16.74 -14.34
CA VAL A 299 -12.06 -17.75 -14.16
C VAL A 299 -13.13 -17.25 -13.19
N TYR A 300 -12.72 -16.66 -12.08
CA TYR A 300 -13.62 -16.14 -11.05
C TYR A 300 -14.50 -15.00 -11.56
N TYR A 301 -13.90 -13.96 -12.17
CA TYR A 301 -14.65 -12.80 -12.65
C TYR A 301 -15.54 -13.14 -13.84
N LYS A 302 -15.14 -14.08 -14.71
CA LYS A 302 -16.03 -14.60 -15.76
C LYS A 302 -17.31 -15.20 -15.17
N ALA A 303 -17.18 -16.05 -14.14
CA ALA A 303 -18.34 -16.64 -13.47
C ALA A 303 -19.22 -15.56 -12.81
N LYS A 304 -18.62 -14.51 -12.24
CA LYS A 304 -19.36 -13.38 -11.67
C LYS A 304 -20.11 -12.57 -12.72
N PHE A 305 -19.50 -12.30 -13.87
CA PHE A 305 -20.23 -11.71 -14.99
C PHE A 305 -21.37 -12.60 -15.47
N ASP A 306 -21.18 -13.91 -15.55
CA ASP A 306 -22.26 -14.85 -15.93
C ASP A 306 -23.43 -14.83 -14.95
N GLU A 307 -23.16 -14.73 -13.64
CA GLU A 307 -24.19 -14.54 -12.60
C GLU A 307 -24.98 -13.23 -12.82
N LEU A 308 -24.28 -12.13 -13.12
CA LEU A 308 -24.89 -10.81 -13.35
C LEU A 308 -25.69 -10.76 -14.67
N VAL A 309 -25.20 -11.42 -15.71
CA VAL A 309 -25.93 -11.61 -16.99
C VAL A 309 -27.22 -12.37 -16.73
N ALA A 310 -27.18 -13.47 -15.98
CA ALA A 310 -28.37 -14.26 -15.64
C ALA A 310 -29.37 -13.46 -14.80
N ALA A 311 -28.89 -12.56 -13.93
CA ALA A 311 -29.70 -11.65 -13.13
C ALA A 311 -30.21 -10.42 -13.91
N LYS A 312 -29.71 -10.17 -15.13
CA LYS A 312 -29.93 -8.95 -15.91
C LYS A 312 -29.51 -7.67 -15.17
N ASP A 313 -28.50 -7.77 -14.30
CA ASP A 313 -28.00 -6.67 -13.48
C ASP A 313 -26.88 -5.89 -14.21
N LYS A 314 -27.30 -4.96 -15.07
CA LYS A 314 -26.38 -4.12 -15.87
C LYS A 314 -25.49 -3.24 -14.98
N ASP A 315 -26.06 -2.65 -13.93
CA ASP A 315 -25.34 -1.73 -13.05
C ASP A 315 -24.29 -2.49 -12.22
N GLY A 316 -24.64 -3.67 -11.72
CA GLY A 316 -23.71 -4.57 -11.04
C GLY A 316 -22.56 -5.04 -11.95
N ALA A 317 -22.86 -5.37 -13.22
CA ALA A 317 -21.83 -5.72 -14.20
C ALA A 317 -20.87 -4.56 -14.48
N GLN A 318 -21.39 -3.35 -14.68
CA GLN A 318 -20.56 -2.17 -14.88
C GLN A 318 -19.67 -1.89 -13.66
N ALA A 319 -20.23 -1.96 -12.44
CA ALA A 319 -19.49 -1.74 -11.21
C ALA A 319 -18.35 -2.76 -11.02
N LEU A 320 -18.61 -4.05 -11.29
CA LEU A 320 -17.59 -5.08 -11.24
C LEU A 320 -16.48 -4.82 -12.27
N TYR A 321 -16.84 -4.46 -13.50
CA TYR A 321 -15.85 -4.14 -14.54
C TYR A 321 -14.96 -2.96 -14.13
N ASP A 322 -15.57 -1.88 -13.64
CA ASP A 322 -14.81 -0.70 -13.20
C ASP A 322 -13.84 -1.00 -12.05
N GLN A 323 -14.17 -1.95 -11.17
CA GLN A 323 -13.26 -2.41 -10.11
C GLN A 323 -12.03 -3.14 -10.67
N ILE A 324 -12.19 -3.92 -11.74
CA ILE A 324 -11.15 -4.87 -12.21
C ILE A 324 -10.46 -4.47 -13.51
N LYS A 325 -10.93 -3.42 -14.21
CA LYS A 325 -10.51 -3.06 -15.57
C LYS A 325 -9.02 -2.82 -15.72
N ASP A 326 -8.34 -2.33 -14.70
CA ASP A 326 -6.90 -2.05 -14.77
C ASP A 326 -6.04 -3.32 -14.89
N ASN A 327 -6.55 -4.46 -14.39
CA ASN A 327 -5.87 -5.75 -14.42
C ASN A 327 -6.49 -6.74 -15.40
N PHE A 328 -7.80 -6.62 -15.67
CA PHE A 328 -8.57 -7.58 -16.47
C PHE A 328 -9.35 -6.94 -17.63
N GLY A 329 -9.24 -5.63 -17.87
CA GLY A 329 -10.07 -4.92 -18.86
C GLY A 329 -9.88 -5.39 -20.30
N THR A 330 -8.74 -5.98 -20.64
CA THR A 330 -8.49 -6.58 -21.97
C THR A 330 -9.08 -7.98 -22.11
N GLU A 331 -9.39 -8.65 -21.01
CA GLU A 331 -9.98 -10.00 -20.99
C GLU A 331 -11.50 -9.96 -21.14
N PHE A 332 -12.12 -8.87 -20.71
CA PHE A 332 -13.57 -8.72 -20.64
C PHE A 332 -14.06 -7.54 -21.48
N ASN A 333 -14.97 -7.79 -22.42
CA ASN A 333 -15.65 -6.75 -23.17
C ASN A 333 -16.98 -6.40 -22.48
N ILE A 334 -17.02 -5.28 -21.78
CA ILE A 334 -18.21 -4.85 -21.04
C ILE A 334 -19.40 -4.54 -21.95
N GLU A 335 -19.16 -4.05 -23.17
CA GLU A 335 -20.22 -3.75 -24.14
C GLU A 335 -20.93 -5.05 -24.59
N GLU A 336 -20.16 -6.11 -24.85
CA GLU A 336 -20.72 -7.43 -25.17
C GLU A 336 -21.49 -8.03 -23.99
N ILE A 337 -20.95 -7.91 -22.76
CA ILE A 337 -21.58 -8.44 -21.54
C ILE A 337 -22.92 -7.76 -21.28
N ILE A 338 -22.97 -6.43 -21.33
CA ILE A 338 -24.20 -5.65 -21.09
C ILE A 338 -25.19 -5.79 -22.25
N GLY A 339 -24.71 -5.82 -23.49
CA GLY A 339 -25.54 -6.00 -24.69
C GLY A 339 -26.31 -7.33 -24.68
N GLY A 340 -25.77 -8.37 -24.04
CA GLY A 340 -26.43 -9.65 -23.83
C GLY A 340 -27.62 -9.63 -22.85
N MET A 341 -27.83 -8.54 -22.09
CA MET A 341 -28.83 -8.47 -21.01
C MET A 341 -30.17 -7.80 -21.41
N LYS A 342 -30.45 -7.62 -22.71
CA LYS A 342 -31.69 -6.97 -23.19
C LYS A 342 -32.97 -7.77 -22.85
N PRO A 343 -34.10 -7.11 -22.56
CA PRO A 343 -35.39 -7.78 -22.37
C PRO A 343 -35.88 -8.46 -23.66
N GLU A 344 -36.61 -9.57 -23.56
CA GLU A 344 -37.08 -10.33 -24.72
C GLU A 344 -38.03 -9.52 -25.62
N TRP A 345 -38.84 -8.63 -25.03
CA TRP A 345 -39.72 -7.73 -25.78
C TRP A 345 -38.94 -6.76 -26.68
N ALA A 346 -37.73 -6.34 -26.26
CA ALA A 346 -36.92 -5.37 -27.01
C ALA A 346 -36.49 -5.96 -28.36
N ASP A 347 -36.03 -7.21 -28.36
CA ASP A 347 -35.71 -7.95 -29.58
C ASP A 347 -36.92 -8.16 -30.48
N ALA A 348 -38.08 -8.43 -29.88
CA ALA A 348 -39.31 -8.64 -30.61
C ALA A 348 -39.77 -7.35 -31.30
N TYR A 349 -39.64 -6.19 -30.65
CA TYR A 349 -39.97 -4.88 -31.21
C TYR A 349 -38.99 -4.41 -32.26
N ILE A 350 -37.68 -4.66 -32.09
CA ILE A 350 -36.68 -4.41 -33.14
C ILE A 350 -37.04 -5.18 -34.40
N LYS A 351 -37.38 -6.47 -34.27
CA LYS A 351 -37.83 -7.30 -35.40
C LYS A 351 -39.15 -6.82 -36.01
N LEU A 352 -40.09 -6.33 -35.19
CA LEU A 352 -41.33 -5.73 -35.68
C LEU A 352 -41.02 -4.54 -36.58
N ILE A 353 -40.22 -3.58 -36.12
CA ILE A 353 -39.85 -2.38 -36.89
C ILE A 353 -39.13 -2.76 -38.18
N GLN A 354 -38.11 -3.63 -38.11
CA GLN A 354 -37.34 -4.10 -39.28
C GLN A 354 -38.24 -4.70 -40.38
N ASN A 355 -39.32 -5.38 -39.98
CA ASN A 355 -40.22 -6.07 -40.90
C ASN A 355 -41.55 -5.36 -41.10
N PHE A 356 -41.74 -4.15 -40.55
CA PHE A 356 -43.05 -3.51 -40.44
C PHE A 356 -43.69 -3.28 -41.81
N ASP A 357 -42.94 -2.69 -42.75
CA ASP A 357 -43.37 -2.48 -44.14
C ASP A 357 -43.72 -3.81 -44.85
N GLY A 358 -43.03 -4.90 -44.52
CA GLY A 358 -43.26 -6.24 -45.09
C GLY A 358 -44.45 -6.97 -44.47
N LEU A 359 -44.67 -6.83 -43.16
CA LEU A 359 -45.80 -7.41 -42.43
C LEU A 359 -47.12 -6.79 -42.87
N ILE A 360 -47.18 -5.46 -42.99
CA ILE A 360 -48.38 -4.75 -43.47
C ILE A 360 -48.71 -5.19 -44.91
N LYS A 361 -47.72 -5.24 -45.80
CA LYS A 361 -47.92 -5.74 -47.19
C LYS A 361 -48.31 -7.20 -47.27
N GLY A 362 -47.72 -8.07 -46.44
CA GLY A 362 -48.08 -9.49 -46.38
C GLY A 362 -49.50 -9.72 -45.87
N CYS A 363 -49.98 -8.89 -44.94
CA CYS A 363 -51.38 -8.88 -44.50
C CYS A 363 -52.33 -8.36 -45.60
N MET A 364 -51.87 -7.42 -46.45
CA MET A 364 -52.63 -6.91 -47.59
C MET A 364 -52.84 -7.94 -48.72
N ASP A 365 -51.94 -8.92 -48.87
CA ASP A 365 -51.96 -9.90 -49.97
C ASP A 365 -52.65 -11.24 -49.63
N SER A 366 -53.03 -11.49 -48.37
CA SER A 366 -53.67 -12.76 -47.96
C SER A 366 -55.19 -12.68 -47.97
N GLU A 367 -55.88 -13.60 -48.67
CA GLU A 367 -57.35 -13.74 -48.70
C GLU A 367 -57.96 -14.26 -47.37
N THR A 368 -57.36 -13.94 -46.23
CA THR A 368 -57.93 -14.26 -44.92
C THR A 368 -58.82 -13.08 -44.50
N SER A 369 -60.12 -13.34 -44.35
CA SER A 369 -61.14 -12.38 -43.92
C SER A 369 -60.62 -11.33 -42.91
N MET A 370 -60.46 -10.09 -43.39
CA MET A 370 -60.08 -8.88 -42.63
C MET A 370 -61.02 -8.51 -41.46
N SER A 371 -62.03 -9.33 -41.16
CA SER A 371 -63.00 -9.03 -40.08
C SER A 371 -62.55 -9.42 -38.68
N GLN A 372 -61.33 -9.97 -38.49
CA GLN A 372 -60.90 -10.49 -37.19
C GLN A 372 -59.53 -10.05 -36.65
N ALA A 373 -58.75 -9.17 -37.31
CA ALA A 373 -57.44 -8.79 -36.73
C ALA A 373 -56.99 -7.34 -36.91
N ILE A 374 -57.08 -6.70 -38.09
CA ILE A 374 -56.46 -5.38 -38.31
C ILE A 374 -57.30 -4.57 -39.31
N LYS A 375 -57.85 -3.42 -38.92
CA LYS A 375 -58.49 -2.46 -39.84
C LYS A 375 -57.45 -1.47 -40.37
N ILE A 376 -56.47 -1.95 -41.13
CA ILE A 376 -55.57 -1.06 -41.89
C ILE A 376 -55.97 -1.17 -43.35
N ASN A 377 -56.57 -0.10 -43.88
CA ASN A 377 -56.82 0.02 -45.31
C ASN A 377 -55.50 0.38 -45.99
N SER A 378 -55.11 -0.30 -47.07
CA SER A 378 -53.90 0.01 -47.84
C SER A 378 -53.87 1.45 -48.33
N SER A 379 -55.02 2.03 -48.68
CA SER A 379 -55.12 3.45 -49.04
C SER A 379 -54.88 4.40 -47.88
N LEU A 380 -55.14 3.97 -46.64
CA LEU A 380 -54.84 4.76 -45.44
C LEU A 380 -53.36 4.65 -45.05
N TYR A 381 -52.76 3.46 -45.19
CA TYR A 381 -51.34 3.26 -44.94
C TYR A 381 -50.45 4.07 -45.91
N ASP A 382 -50.76 4.04 -47.21
CA ASP A 382 -50.03 4.82 -48.21
C ASP A 382 -50.21 6.33 -48.01
N LYS A 383 -51.33 6.74 -47.41
CA LYS A 383 -51.63 8.15 -47.09
C LYS A 383 -50.94 8.62 -45.82
N ASP A 384 -50.62 7.71 -44.90
CA ASP A 384 -50.03 8.01 -43.60
C ASP A 384 -48.95 7.02 -43.20
N LYS A 385 -47.83 7.05 -43.93
CA LYS A 385 -46.72 6.16 -43.64
C LYS A 385 -46.11 6.53 -42.28
N PRO A 386 -46.04 5.60 -41.31
CA PRO A 386 -45.39 5.88 -40.04
C PRO A 386 -43.92 6.23 -40.20
N THR A 387 -43.45 7.19 -39.42
CA THR A 387 -42.04 7.62 -39.41
C THR A 387 -41.41 7.58 -38.03
N VAL A 388 -42.23 7.46 -36.98
CA VAL A 388 -41.77 7.50 -35.60
C VAL A 388 -42.40 6.39 -34.76
N TYR A 389 -41.83 6.14 -33.59
CA TYR A 389 -42.37 5.19 -32.63
C TYR A 389 -42.27 5.73 -31.20
N LEU A 390 -43.11 5.16 -30.35
CA LEU A 390 -43.19 5.40 -28.92
C LEU A 390 -43.12 4.06 -28.20
N ILE A 391 -42.38 4.00 -27.11
CA ILE A 391 -42.43 2.91 -26.14
C ILE A 391 -43.02 3.48 -24.85
N ALA A 392 -44.11 2.89 -24.38
CA ALA A 392 -44.79 3.30 -23.17
C ALA A 392 -45.48 2.10 -22.50
N ASP A 393 -45.37 1.98 -21.18
CA ASP A 393 -46.15 1.01 -20.41
C ASP A 393 -47.57 1.54 -20.19
N LEU A 394 -48.51 1.07 -21.03
CA LEU A 394 -49.87 1.60 -21.03
C LEU A 394 -50.75 0.94 -19.97
N ASP A 395 -50.44 -0.27 -19.50
CA ASP A 395 -51.23 -1.00 -18.50
C ASP A 395 -50.54 -1.17 -17.13
N GLY A 396 -49.29 -0.71 -16.99
CA GLY A 396 -48.54 -0.73 -15.74
C GLY A 396 -47.93 -2.09 -15.42
N ASN A 397 -47.78 -2.99 -16.40
CA ASN A 397 -47.30 -4.35 -16.20
C ASN A 397 -45.76 -4.49 -16.32
N LYS A 398 -45.03 -3.38 -16.55
CA LYS A 398 -43.56 -3.30 -16.78
C LYS A 398 -43.05 -3.90 -18.09
N THR A 399 -43.94 -4.38 -18.95
CA THR A 399 -43.66 -4.74 -20.33
C THR A 399 -44.30 -3.66 -21.19
N PRO A 400 -43.52 -2.68 -21.68
CA PRO A 400 -44.11 -1.55 -22.37
C PRO A 400 -44.69 -1.99 -23.72
N GLU A 401 -45.70 -1.27 -24.20
CA GLU A 401 -46.16 -1.35 -25.58
C GLU A 401 -45.24 -0.57 -26.52
N ILE A 402 -45.19 -1.02 -27.78
CA ILE A 402 -44.66 -0.21 -28.86
C ILE A 402 -45.81 0.36 -29.70
N ILE A 403 -45.78 1.67 -29.90
CA ILE A 403 -46.74 2.42 -30.70
C ILE A 403 -46.00 2.99 -31.90
N ILE A 404 -46.35 2.53 -33.11
CA ILE A 404 -45.77 3.01 -34.37
C ILE A 404 -46.72 4.06 -34.95
N MET A 405 -46.23 5.29 -35.17
CA MET A 405 -47.07 6.46 -35.42
C MET A 405 -46.74 7.13 -36.76
N GLY A 406 -47.80 7.43 -37.52
CA GLY A 406 -47.83 8.40 -38.60
C GLY A 406 -48.38 9.75 -38.14
N ASP A 407 -48.69 10.62 -39.11
CA ASP A 407 -49.28 11.93 -38.86
C ASP A 407 -50.78 11.85 -38.51
N MET A 408 -51.47 10.78 -38.94
CA MET A 408 -52.92 10.59 -38.75
C MET A 408 -53.27 9.36 -37.90
N LEU A 409 -52.49 8.30 -37.97
CA LEU A 409 -52.75 6.98 -37.41
C LEU A 409 -51.59 6.48 -36.54
N SER A 410 -51.95 5.80 -35.47
CA SER A 410 -51.03 5.10 -34.58
C SER A 410 -51.41 3.63 -34.47
N TYR A 411 -50.41 2.75 -34.44
CA TYR A 411 -50.55 1.30 -34.34
C TYR A 411 -49.97 0.81 -33.03
N ILE A 412 -50.80 0.28 -32.14
CA ILE A 412 -50.40 -0.19 -30.82
C ILE A 412 -50.11 -1.69 -30.88
N PHE A 413 -48.94 -2.10 -30.39
CA PHE A 413 -48.53 -3.48 -30.25
C PHE A 413 -48.08 -3.76 -28.83
N SER A 414 -48.47 -4.91 -28.30
CA SER A 414 -48.01 -5.41 -26.99
C SER A 414 -47.13 -6.64 -27.15
N TYR A 415 -46.35 -6.97 -26.12
CA TYR A 415 -45.59 -8.20 -26.06
C TYR A 415 -46.21 -9.14 -25.05
N SER A 416 -46.69 -10.29 -25.51
CA SER A 416 -47.26 -11.30 -24.62
C SER A 416 -46.95 -12.70 -25.12
N ASN A 417 -46.71 -13.63 -24.18
CA ASN A 417 -46.43 -15.04 -24.47
C ASN A 417 -45.31 -15.26 -25.53
N GLY A 418 -44.24 -14.48 -25.45
CA GLY A 418 -43.07 -14.65 -26.34
C GLY A 418 -43.20 -13.98 -27.71
N GLN A 419 -44.31 -13.30 -28.01
CA GLN A 419 -44.59 -12.73 -29.33
C GLN A 419 -45.18 -11.32 -29.26
N VAL A 420 -44.99 -10.56 -30.34
CA VAL A 420 -45.66 -9.28 -30.54
C VAL A 420 -47.10 -9.53 -30.98
N VAL A 421 -48.05 -8.84 -30.36
CA VAL A 421 -49.47 -8.91 -30.65
C VAL A 421 -49.98 -7.52 -31.03
N TYR A 422 -50.69 -7.43 -32.14
CA TYR A 422 -51.40 -6.19 -32.50
C TYR A 422 -52.58 -5.97 -31.56
N VAL A 423 -52.71 -4.75 -31.05
CA VAL A 423 -53.80 -4.35 -30.15
C VAL A 423 -54.86 -3.55 -30.89
N ALA A 424 -54.48 -2.40 -31.45
CA ALA A 424 -55.42 -1.43 -32.00
C ALA A 424 -54.75 -0.48 -33.00
N THR A 425 -55.60 0.08 -33.87
CA THR A 425 -55.29 1.24 -34.72
C THR A 425 -56.09 2.39 -34.18
N THR A 426 -55.45 3.53 -33.99
CA THR A 426 -56.01 4.71 -33.35
C THR A 426 -55.49 5.96 -34.03
N GLY A 427 -55.99 7.14 -33.66
CA GLY A 427 -55.48 8.40 -34.18
C GLY A 427 -54.23 8.87 -33.42
N PHE A 428 -54.09 10.18 -33.25
CA PHE A 428 -53.18 10.75 -32.27
C PHE A 428 -53.53 10.25 -30.86
N LEU A 429 -52.54 10.09 -29.98
CA LEU A 429 -52.71 9.57 -28.62
C LEU A 429 -52.33 10.61 -27.57
N GLY A 430 -53.18 10.78 -26.55
CA GLY A 430 -52.92 11.59 -25.37
C GLY A 430 -53.15 10.81 -24.09
N ALA A 431 -52.30 11.03 -23.08
CA ALA A 431 -52.48 10.47 -21.76
C ALA A 431 -53.41 11.35 -20.92
N THR A 432 -54.32 10.73 -20.16
CA THR A 432 -55.15 11.45 -19.19
C THR A 432 -54.47 11.51 -17.81
N THR A 433 -55.06 12.24 -16.86
CA THR A 433 -54.60 12.20 -15.46
C THR A 433 -54.89 10.87 -14.75
N THR A 434 -55.69 9.99 -15.37
CA THR A 434 -56.06 8.69 -14.81
C THR A 434 -55.18 7.60 -15.43
N PRO A 435 -54.36 6.89 -14.64
CA PRO A 435 -53.51 5.80 -15.15
C PRO A 435 -54.33 4.76 -15.93
N GLY A 436 -53.78 4.26 -17.04
CA GLY A 436 -54.44 3.29 -17.92
C GLY A 436 -55.60 3.84 -18.75
N THR A 437 -55.86 5.16 -18.70
CA THR A 437 -56.90 5.82 -19.49
C THR A 437 -56.28 6.83 -20.46
N TYR A 438 -56.69 6.73 -21.72
CA TYR A 438 -56.10 7.45 -22.84
C TYR A 438 -57.19 8.05 -23.71
N VAL A 439 -56.83 9.10 -24.43
CA VAL A 439 -57.71 9.72 -25.41
C VAL A 439 -57.06 9.71 -26.78
N THR A 440 -57.88 9.70 -27.81
CA THR A 440 -57.43 9.74 -29.18
C THR A 440 -58.26 10.69 -30.02
N ALA A 441 -57.59 11.32 -30.99
CA ALA A 441 -58.19 12.13 -32.04
C ALA A 441 -57.74 11.61 -33.40
N TYR A 442 -58.68 11.29 -34.27
CA TYR A 442 -58.43 10.99 -35.67
C TYR A 442 -59.13 12.02 -36.54
N ARG A 443 -58.42 12.54 -37.54
CA ARG A 443 -58.96 13.49 -38.50
C ARG A 443 -58.54 13.07 -39.89
N ASP A 444 -59.50 13.01 -40.80
CA ASP A 444 -59.25 12.71 -42.19
C ASP A 444 -60.02 13.67 -43.10
N SER A 445 -59.46 13.92 -44.28
CA SER A 445 -60.17 14.62 -45.35
C SER A 445 -59.76 14.05 -46.70
N GLY A 446 -60.69 14.04 -47.64
CA GLY A 446 -60.43 13.46 -48.95
C GLY A 446 -61.53 13.77 -49.95
N THR A 447 -61.50 13.03 -51.06
CA THR A 447 -62.52 13.09 -52.11
C THR A 447 -63.10 11.69 -52.30
N ASP A 448 -64.42 11.56 -52.23
CA ASP A 448 -65.11 10.28 -52.42
C ASP A 448 -65.10 9.84 -53.90
N ALA A 449 -65.58 8.62 -54.16
CA ALA A 449 -65.66 8.08 -55.52
C ALA A 449 -66.59 8.86 -56.46
N ALA A 450 -67.48 9.68 -55.91
CA ALA A 450 -68.39 10.55 -56.66
C ALA A 450 -67.79 11.95 -56.91
N GLY A 451 -66.57 12.23 -56.42
CA GLY A 451 -65.88 13.51 -56.59
C GLY A 451 -66.22 14.55 -55.52
N ASN A 452 -66.95 14.18 -54.46
CA ASN A 452 -67.28 15.09 -53.38
C ASN A 452 -66.15 15.11 -52.34
N ASN A 453 -65.74 16.30 -51.93
CA ASN A 453 -64.82 16.44 -50.81
C ASN A 453 -65.53 16.08 -49.50
N TYR A 454 -64.86 15.37 -48.61
CA TYR A 454 -65.35 14.98 -47.30
C TYR A 454 -64.34 15.31 -46.20
N GLY A 455 -64.84 15.43 -44.96
CA GLY A 455 -64.07 15.49 -43.73
C GLY A 455 -64.64 14.53 -42.69
N ILE A 456 -63.74 13.89 -41.95
CA ILE A 456 -64.03 12.96 -40.85
C ILE A 456 -63.29 13.44 -39.61
N GLU A 457 -63.98 13.41 -38.47
CA GLU A 457 -63.40 13.64 -37.16
C GLU A 457 -63.90 12.60 -36.16
N ASP A 458 -62.97 11.91 -35.51
CA ASP A 458 -63.25 10.89 -34.51
C ASP A 458 -62.50 11.22 -33.22
N TYR A 459 -63.21 11.16 -32.11
CA TYR A 459 -62.66 11.36 -30.78
C TYR A 459 -63.06 10.17 -29.92
N ALA A 460 -62.11 9.55 -29.22
CA ALA A 460 -62.41 8.48 -28.28
C ALA A 460 -61.62 8.60 -26.99
N GLU A 461 -62.26 8.22 -25.89
CA GLU A 461 -61.61 7.91 -24.62
C GLU A 461 -61.64 6.39 -24.47
N PHE A 462 -60.51 5.80 -24.08
CA PHE A 462 -60.41 4.36 -23.88
C PHE A 462 -59.54 4.02 -22.68
N THR A 463 -59.80 2.87 -22.08
CA THR A 463 -58.88 2.25 -21.12
C THR A 463 -58.10 1.15 -21.80
N TYR A 464 -56.83 0.99 -21.41
CA TYR A 464 -56.01 -0.13 -21.83
C TYR A 464 -55.59 -0.95 -20.61
N ALA A 465 -55.88 -2.24 -20.66
CA ALA A 465 -55.49 -3.21 -19.64
C ALA A 465 -55.39 -4.61 -20.24
N ASP A 466 -54.38 -5.38 -19.85
CA ASP A 466 -54.18 -6.78 -20.26
C ASP A 466 -54.22 -6.98 -21.79
N GLY A 467 -53.60 -6.07 -22.55
CA GLY A 467 -53.59 -6.15 -24.01
C GLY A 467 -54.91 -5.81 -24.69
N LYS A 468 -55.88 -5.21 -23.98
CA LYS A 468 -57.22 -4.92 -24.51
C LYS A 468 -57.58 -3.45 -24.37
N VAL A 469 -58.12 -2.89 -25.46
CA VAL A 469 -58.73 -1.56 -25.49
C VAL A 469 -60.23 -1.67 -25.20
N THR A 470 -60.69 -0.89 -24.23
CA THR A 470 -62.13 -0.70 -23.95
C THR A 470 -62.50 0.76 -24.16
N VAL A 471 -63.37 1.03 -25.13
CA VAL A 471 -63.84 2.39 -25.41
C VAL A 471 -64.83 2.82 -24.32
N VAL A 472 -64.54 3.96 -23.68
CA VAL A 472 -65.34 4.56 -22.61
C VAL A 472 -66.30 5.60 -23.17
N SER A 473 -65.83 6.42 -24.11
CA SER A 473 -66.61 7.46 -24.77
C SER A 473 -66.14 7.62 -26.22
N TYR A 474 -67.05 7.91 -27.14
CA TYR A 474 -66.77 8.06 -28.57
C TYR A 474 -67.65 9.14 -29.20
N ALA A 475 -67.06 9.93 -30.10
CA ALA A 475 -67.75 10.90 -30.94
C ALA A 475 -67.19 10.84 -32.37
N TYR A 476 -68.08 10.70 -33.35
CA TYR A 476 -67.79 10.64 -34.78
C TYR A 476 -68.54 11.75 -35.51
N GLY A 477 -67.85 12.41 -36.43
CA GLY A 477 -68.41 13.42 -37.31
C GLY A 477 -67.98 13.19 -38.74
N TYR A 478 -68.94 13.23 -39.65
CA TYR A 478 -68.73 13.22 -41.09
C TYR A 478 -69.44 14.41 -41.71
N ALA A 479 -68.76 15.08 -42.63
CA ALA A 479 -69.38 16.09 -43.49
C ALA A 479 -68.83 16.01 -44.91
N ASP A 480 -69.68 16.27 -45.90
CA ASP A 480 -69.27 16.37 -47.30
C ASP A 480 -69.65 17.71 -47.96
N SER A 481 -69.06 17.92 -49.14
CA SER A 481 -69.27 19.12 -49.97
C SER A 481 -70.66 19.20 -50.61
N THR A 482 -71.49 18.16 -50.49
CA THR A 482 -72.91 18.19 -50.90
C THR A 482 -73.82 18.75 -49.81
N GLY A 483 -73.29 18.96 -48.61
CA GLY A 483 -74.03 19.42 -47.43
C GLY A 483 -74.58 18.27 -46.58
N LYS A 484 -74.18 17.02 -46.85
CA LYS A 484 -74.51 15.89 -45.99
C LYS A 484 -73.65 15.97 -44.72
N SER A 485 -74.27 15.77 -43.57
CA SER A 485 -73.56 15.66 -42.29
C SER A 485 -74.15 14.53 -41.45
N GLU A 486 -73.28 13.71 -40.88
CA GLU A 486 -73.64 12.62 -39.97
C GLU A 486 -72.82 12.77 -38.68
N PHE A 487 -73.49 12.67 -37.54
CA PHE A 487 -72.84 12.72 -36.23
C PHE A 487 -73.31 11.55 -35.38
N GLU A 488 -72.36 10.90 -34.72
CA GLU A 488 -72.63 9.78 -33.81
C GLU A 488 -71.89 10.00 -32.49
N VAL A 489 -72.56 9.75 -31.38
CA VAL A 489 -71.97 9.76 -30.03
C VAL A 489 -72.34 8.45 -29.35
N ASN A 490 -71.33 7.71 -28.89
CA ASN A 490 -71.49 6.44 -28.17
C ASN A 490 -72.43 5.44 -28.89
N GLY A 491 -72.31 5.32 -30.22
CA GLY A 491 -73.12 4.40 -31.01
C GLY A 491 -74.54 4.90 -31.34
N GLN A 492 -74.86 6.16 -31.03
CA GLN A 492 -76.19 6.75 -31.28
C GLN A 492 -76.07 8.00 -32.14
N ALA A 493 -77.02 8.17 -33.07
CA ALA A 493 -77.10 9.39 -33.88
C ALA A 493 -77.25 10.63 -32.98
N ALA A 494 -76.48 11.68 -33.27
CA ALA A 494 -76.41 12.90 -32.50
C ALA A 494 -76.59 14.14 -33.40
N ASP A 495 -76.82 15.30 -32.79
CA ASP A 495 -76.69 16.58 -33.47
C ASP A 495 -75.25 17.11 -33.39
N LYS A 496 -74.98 18.16 -34.19
CA LYS A 496 -73.65 18.79 -34.27
C LYS A 496 -73.17 19.30 -32.91
N ASP A 497 -74.04 19.95 -32.14
CA ASP A 497 -73.66 20.59 -30.88
C ASP A 497 -73.28 19.54 -29.83
N THR A 498 -73.99 18.40 -29.81
CA THR A 498 -73.68 17.25 -28.97
C THR A 498 -72.35 16.61 -29.37
N PHE A 499 -72.11 16.40 -30.67
CA PHE A 499 -70.82 15.91 -31.18
C PHE A 499 -69.66 16.81 -30.76
N VAL A 500 -69.76 18.13 -31.00
CA VAL A 500 -68.71 19.09 -30.65
C VAL A 500 -68.46 19.11 -29.14
N SER A 501 -69.53 19.13 -28.33
CA SER A 501 -69.39 19.15 -26.87
C SER A 501 -68.72 17.89 -26.32
N VAL A 502 -69.05 16.70 -26.85
CA VAL A 502 -68.46 15.44 -26.39
C VAL A 502 -67.03 15.28 -26.90
N GLY A 503 -66.77 15.58 -28.17
CA GLY A 503 -65.42 15.54 -28.74
C GLY A 503 -64.46 16.46 -27.99
N GLN A 504 -64.87 17.71 -27.72
CA GLN A 504 -64.08 18.63 -26.89
C GLN A 504 -63.88 18.10 -25.47
N GLY A 505 -64.93 17.56 -24.84
CA GLY A 505 -64.84 16.97 -23.50
C GLY A 505 -63.93 15.75 -23.41
N ILE A 506 -63.73 14.99 -24.49
CA ILE A 506 -62.73 13.92 -24.58
C ILE A 506 -61.33 14.52 -24.64
N ILE A 507 -61.11 15.49 -25.54
CA ILE A 507 -59.79 16.09 -25.73
C ILE A 507 -59.33 16.92 -24.52
N ASP A 508 -60.24 17.59 -23.82
CA ASP A 508 -59.94 18.34 -22.58
C ASP A 508 -59.43 17.44 -21.45
N LYS A 509 -59.61 16.12 -21.54
CA LYS A 509 -59.03 15.15 -20.59
C LYS A 509 -57.57 14.83 -20.88
N ALA A 510 -57.06 15.16 -22.07
CA ALA A 510 -55.64 15.00 -22.38
C ALA A 510 -54.83 15.89 -21.44
N ALA A 511 -54.04 15.28 -20.56
CA ALA A 511 -53.18 15.97 -19.62
C ALA A 511 -51.79 16.24 -20.23
N ASN A 512 -51.30 15.27 -21.01
CA ASN A 512 -50.02 15.36 -21.73
C ASN A 512 -50.11 14.60 -23.05
N ASP A 513 -49.47 15.15 -24.08
CA ASP A 513 -49.18 14.45 -25.31
C ASP A 513 -48.05 13.43 -25.08
N PHE A 514 -48.15 12.26 -25.69
CA PHE A 514 -47.05 11.30 -25.64
C PHE A 514 -45.83 11.85 -26.39
N GLN A 515 -44.66 11.76 -25.75
CA GLN A 515 -43.39 12.12 -26.39
C GLN A 515 -42.87 10.94 -27.19
N VAL A 516 -42.53 11.19 -28.46
CA VAL A 516 -41.93 10.20 -29.36
C VAL A 516 -40.63 9.65 -28.74
N THR A 517 -40.46 8.33 -28.75
CA THR A 517 -39.24 7.66 -28.26
C THR A 517 -38.11 7.72 -29.29
N GLY A 518 -38.43 7.55 -30.57
CA GLY A 518 -37.45 7.66 -31.65
C GLY A 518 -38.07 7.63 -33.04
N ARG A 519 -37.20 7.70 -34.06
CA ARG A 519 -37.60 7.61 -35.47
C ARG A 519 -37.29 6.24 -36.05
N LEU A 520 -38.09 5.81 -37.02
CA LEU A 520 -37.92 4.50 -37.69
C LEU A 520 -36.71 4.47 -38.65
N ASP A 521 -36.21 5.64 -39.06
CA ASP A 521 -35.05 5.81 -39.93
C ASP A 521 -33.73 6.09 -39.18
N GLU A 522 -33.76 6.06 -37.85
CA GLU A 522 -32.60 6.27 -36.95
C GLU A 522 -32.19 4.96 -36.25
N ASP A 523 -31.26 5.04 -35.29
CA ASP A 523 -30.76 3.90 -34.50
C ASP A 523 -31.80 3.43 -33.44
N TYR A 524 -32.92 2.90 -33.91
CA TYR A 524 -33.96 2.37 -33.04
C TYR A 524 -33.49 1.14 -32.24
N GLU A 525 -32.50 0.38 -32.72
CA GLU A 525 -32.01 -0.82 -32.03
C GLU A 525 -31.38 -0.48 -30.68
N ALA A 526 -30.51 0.54 -30.66
CA ALA A 526 -29.89 1.01 -29.43
C ALA A 526 -30.90 1.66 -28.47
N VAL A 527 -31.84 2.45 -28.99
CA VAL A 527 -32.85 3.15 -28.18
C VAL A 527 -33.79 2.15 -27.51
N ILE A 528 -34.32 1.18 -28.25
CA ILE A 528 -35.24 0.16 -27.72
C ILE A 528 -34.55 -0.74 -26.70
N SER A 529 -33.31 -1.16 -26.97
CA SER A 529 -32.54 -2.06 -26.07
C SER A 529 -32.17 -1.41 -24.72
N ASN A 530 -32.13 -0.06 -24.69
CA ASN A 530 -31.74 0.74 -23.54
C ASN A 530 -32.91 1.49 -22.90
N TYR A 531 -34.14 1.27 -23.35
CA TYR A 531 -35.33 1.91 -22.80
C TYR A 531 -35.43 1.69 -21.29
N LYS A 532 -35.67 2.78 -20.56
CA LYS A 532 -35.99 2.82 -19.13
C LYS A 532 -37.32 3.57 -18.99
N GLU A 533 -38.22 3.02 -18.19
CA GLU A 533 -39.51 3.62 -17.83
C GLU A 533 -39.38 4.96 -17.10
#